data_AF-A0A3D2BPQ9-F1
#
_entry.id   AF-A0A3D2BPQ9-F1
#
_cell.length_a   1.000
_cell.length_b   1.000
_cell.length_c   1.000
_cell.angle_alpha   90.00
_cell.angle_beta   90.00
_cell.angle_gamma   90.00
#
_symmetry.space_group_name_H-M   'P 1'
#
loop_
_entity.id
_entity.type
_entity.pdbx_description
1 polymer ?
#
loop_
_entity_poly.entity_id
_entity_poly.type
_entity_poly.pdbx_seq_one_letter_code
_entity_poly.pdbx_strand_id
1 'polypeptide(L)'
;MFIEFYGVAPEHLGYIFTLNVIGVLAGGWLNSKLVISQGVREMMKIGVWLLVAGAAILFVLIYTDVWGVWGVVAGIVVFTLPLNVINANAAAGALEYFPDNAGTASAVVGSVRYGCGAVSGVCVGVLHDGTALPMGIVILGCSALSILFLSAMLRRED
;
A
#
# COMPACT_ATOMS: atom_id res chain seq x y z
N MET A 1 -1.30 -20.56 -1.02
CA MET A 1 -2.42 -20.08 -1.85
C MET A 1 -2.10 -20.02 -3.35
N PHE A 2 -1.00 -19.40 -3.81
CA PHE A 2 -0.64 -19.43 -5.26
C PHE A 2 -0.20 -20.79 -5.79
N ILE A 3 0.38 -21.65 -4.94
CA ILE A 3 0.98 -22.94 -5.35
C ILE A 3 -0.07 -24.05 -5.51
N GLU A 4 -1.08 -24.11 -4.62
CA GLU A 4 -2.09 -25.18 -4.65
C GLU A 4 -3.27 -24.89 -5.59
N PHE A 5 -3.58 -23.62 -5.89
CA PHE A 5 -4.78 -23.26 -6.67
C PHE A 5 -4.54 -22.99 -8.16
N TYR A 6 -3.30 -22.67 -8.58
CA TYR A 6 -3.04 -22.19 -9.95
C TYR A 6 -2.02 -23.00 -10.77
N GLY A 7 -1.41 -24.05 -10.22
CA GLY A 7 -0.52 -24.94 -10.99
C GLY A 7 0.67 -24.24 -11.67
N VAL A 8 1.16 -23.14 -11.09
CA VAL A 8 2.27 -22.36 -11.64
C VAL A 8 3.59 -23.04 -11.31
N ALA A 9 4.40 -23.32 -12.35
CA ALA A 9 5.71 -23.91 -12.20
C ALA A 9 6.63 -23.04 -11.29
N PRO A 10 7.40 -23.65 -10.36
CA PRO A 10 8.18 -22.93 -9.34
C PRO A 10 9.21 -21.93 -9.90
N GLU A 11 9.65 -22.07 -11.15
CA GLU A 11 10.69 -21.23 -11.74
C GLU A 11 10.24 -19.77 -11.97
N HIS A 12 8.94 -19.52 -12.07
CA HIS A 12 8.39 -18.19 -12.36
C HIS A 12 8.15 -17.33 -11.12
N LEU A 13 8.05 -17.94 -9.93
CA LEU A 13 7.92 -17.22 -8.65
C LEU A 13 9.14 -16.33 -8.35
N GLY A 14 10.34 -16.78 -8.74
CA GLY A 14 11.57 -16.00 -8.57
C GLY A 14 11.58 -14.71 -9.39
N TYR A 15 11.12 -14.75 -10.65
CA TYR A 15 11.02 -13.56 -11.51
C TYR A 15 9.98 -12.56 -10.99
N ILE A 16 8.83 -13.07 -10.58
CA ILE A 16 7.76 -12.25 -9.99
C ILE A 16 8.26 -11.51 -8.76
N PHE A 17 8.90 -12.24 -7.85
CA PHE A 17 9.40 -11.68 -6.60
C PHE A 17 10.51 -10.65 -6.89
N THR A 18 11.41 -10.94 -7.82
CA THR A 18 12.48 -10.01 -8.21
C THR A 18 11.91 -8.75 -8.85
N LEU A 19 10.90 -8.87 -9.72
CA LEU A 19 10.24 -7.71 -10.34
C LEU A 19 9.51 -6.85 -9.29
N ASN A 20 8.86 -7.49 -8.32
CA ASN A 20 8.23 -6.80 -7.19
C ASN A 20 9.25 -6.04 -6.36
N VAL A 21 10.36 -6.68 -5.99
CA VAL A 21 11.46 -6.07 -5.24
C VAL A 21 12.06 -4.91 -6.01
N ILE A 22 12.31 -5.04 -7.31
CA ILE A 22 12.81 -3.95 -8.17
C ILE A 22 11.81 -2.79 -8.17
N GLY A 23 10.51 -3.08 -8.31
CA GLY A 23 9.46 -2.07 -8.19
C GLY A 23 9.57 -1.33 -6.86
N VAL A 24 9.48 -2.04 -5.74
CA VAL A 24 9.56 -1.46 -4.40
C VAL A 24 10.82 -0.60 -4.21
N LEU A 25 11.99 -1.09 -4.65
CA LEU A 25 13.24 -0.34 -4.60
C LEU A 25 13.21 0.93 -5.46
N ALA A 26 12.68 0.84 -6.68
CA ALA A 26 12.54 1.98 -7.58
C ALA A 26 11.58 3.04 -7.01
N GLY A 27 10.46 2.61 -6.42
CA GLY A 27 9.50 3.49 -5.75
C GLY A 27 10.10 4.19 -4.53
N GLY A 28 10.85 3.45 -3.70
CA GLY A 28 11.58 4.03 -2.57
C GLY A 28 12.65 5.03 -3.01
N TRP A 29 13.39 4.71 -4.08
CA TRP A 29 14.42 5.60 -4.63
C TRP A 29 13.82 6.87 -5.25
N LEU A 30 12.73 6.74 -6.01
CA LEU A 30 12.01 7.87 -6.59
C LEU A 30 11.45 8.78 -5.49
N ASN A 31 10.85 8.19 -4.45
CA ASN A 31 10.37 8.95 -3.29
C ASN A 31 11.49 9.70 -2.58
N SER A 32 12.61 9.04 -2.30
CA SER A 32 13.76 9.65 -1.60
C SER A 32 14.32 10.85 -2.36
N LYS A 33 14.25 10.85 -3.70
CA LYS A 33 14.66 11.98 -4.54
C LYS A 33 13.60 13.07 -4.62
N LEU A 34 12.33 12.72 -4.80
CA LEU A 34 11.24 13.70 -4.97
C LEU A 34 10.82 14.37 -3.66
N VAL A 35 10.94 13.70 -2.51
CA VAL A 35 10.60 14.26 -1.19
C VAL A 35 11.48 15.46 -0.84
N ILE A 36 12.76 15.43 -1.23
CA ILE A 36 13.70 16.53 -1.02
C ILE A 36 13.28 17.76 -1.84
N SER A 37 12.64 17.57 -3.00
CA SER A 37 12.25 18.65 -3.91
C SER A 37 10.86 19.22 -3.64
N GLN A 38 9.87 18.41 -3.25
CA GLN A 38 8.47 18.83 -3.14
C GLN A 38 7.94 18.91 -1.70
N GLY A 39 8.74 18.46 -0.73
CA GLY A 39 8.35 18.41 0.67
C GLY A 39 7.49 17.18 1.00
N VAL A 40 7.54 16.80 2.27
CA VAL A 40 6.89 15.60 2.83
C VAL A 40 5.38 15.60 2.57
N ARG A 41 4.75 16.79 2.62
CA ARG A 41 3.30 16.95 2.53
C ARG A 41 2.74 16.69 1.13
N GLU A 42 3.34 17.25 0.09
CA GLU A 42 2.89 17.03 -1.29
C GLU A 42 3.19 15.60 -1.76
N MET A 43 4.33 15.03 -1.35
CA MET A 43 4.61 13.62 -1.60
C MET A 43 3.62 12.68 -0.90
N MET A 44 3.14 13.03 0.30
CA MET A 44 2.11 12.25 0.98
C MET A 44 0.78 12.28 0.21
N LYS A 45 0.36 13.45 -0.32
CA LYS A 45 -0.83 13.56 -1.17
C LYS A 45 -0.71 12.72 -2.44
N ILE A 46 0.40 12.86 -3.16
CA ILE A 46 0.67 12.10 -4.40
C ILE A 46 0.69 10.60 -4.10
N GLY A 47 1.32 10.19 -2.99
CA GLY A 47 1.34 8.81 -2.53
C GLY A 47 -0.05 8.23 -2.31
N VAL A 48 -0.95 8.95 -1.64
CA VAL A 48 -2.34 8.50 -1.41
C VAL A 48 -3.13 8.40 -2.72
N TRP A 49 -2.96 9.34 -3.65
CA TRP A 49 -3.59 9.24 -4.97
C TRP A 49 -3.10 8.04 -5.77
N LEU A 50 -1.79 7.78 -5.77
CA LEU A 50 -1.20 6.60 -6.39
C LEU A 50 -1.65 5.30 -5.71
N LEU A 51 -1.81 5.30 -4.38
CA LEU A 51 -2.33 4.15 -3.62
C LEU A 51 -3.72 3.78 -4.10
N VAL A 52 -4.61 4.77 -4.26
CA VAL A 52 -5.98 4.54 -4.70
C VAL A 52 -6.05 4.13 -6.16
N ALA A 53 -5.25 4.75 -7.02
CA ALA A 53 -5.12 4.33 -8.41
C ALA A 53 -4.65 2.87 -8.50
N GLY A 54 -3.64 2.49 -7.70
CA GLY A 54 -3.13 1.12 -7.63
C GLY A 54 -4.16 0.13 -7.10
N ALA A 55 -4.94 0.51 -6.08
CA ALA A 55 -6.03 -0.30 -5.53
C ALA A 55 -7.17 -0.50 -6.55
N ALA A 56 -7.53 0.55 -7.31
CA ALA A 56 -8.53 0.47 -8.36
C ALA A 56 -8.07 -0.43 -9.52
N ILE A 57 -6.81 -0.29 -9.94
CA ILE A 57 -6.19 -1.17 -10.95
C ILE A 57 -6.23 -2.62 -10.46
N LEU A 58 -5.78 -2.88 -9.22
CA LEU A 58 -5.80 -4.21 -8.62
C LEU A 58 -7.21 -4.81 -8.58
N PHE A 59 -8.21 -4.01 -8.20
CA PHE A 59 -9.60 -4.47 -8.19
C PHE A 59 -10.13 -4.79 -9.59
N VAL A 60 -9.84 -3.94 -10.58
CA VAL A 60 -10.23 -4.19 -11.97
C VAL A 60 -9.57 -5.46 -12.49
N LEU A 61 -8.28 -5.68 -12.20
CA LEU A 61 -7.56 -6.89 -12.63
C LEU A 61 -8.12 -8.15 -11.94
N ILE A 62 -8.48 -8.08 -10.66
CA ILE A 62 -9.17 -9.18 -9.96
C ILE A 62 -10.55 -9.44 -10.55
N TYR A 63 -11.32 -8.38 -10.84
CA TYR A 63 -12.70 -8.50 -11.33
C TYR A 63 -12.77 -9.01 -12.78
N THR A 64 -11.82 -8.60 -13.63
CA THR A 64 -11.79 -9.01 -15.04
C THR A 64 -11.10 -10.35 -15.26
N ASP A 65 -10.41 -10.90 -14.26
CA ASP A 65 -9.56 -12.10 -14.34
C ASP A 65 -8.54 -12.06 -15.51
N VAL A 66 -8.22 -10.86 -15.96
CA VAL A 66 -7.34 -10.60 -17.10
C VAL A 66 -5.90 -10.94 -16.66
N TRP A 67 -5.29 -11.93 -17.32
CA TRP A 67 -3.99 -12.56 -16.98
C TRP A 67 -3.96 -13.47 -15.74
N GLY A 68 -5.10 -13.75 -15.12
CA GLY A 68 -5.18 -14.59 -13.90
C GLY A 68 -4.22 -14.12 -12.81
N VAL A 69 -3.42 -15.05 -12.27
CA VAL A 69 -2.42 -14.79 -11.22
C VAL A 69 -1.45 -13.65 -11.55
N TRP A 70 -0.99 -13.57 -12.80
CA TRP A 70 0.01 -12.59 -13.19
C TRP A 70 -0.53 -11.17 -13.13
N GLY A 71 -1.82 -10.99 -13.46
CA GLY A 71 -2.51 -9.72 -13.32
C GLY A 71 -2.62 -9.30 -11.85
N VAL A 72 -3.03 -10.22 -10.98
CA VAL A 72 -3.12 -9.95 -9.54
C VAL A 72 -1.77 -9.54 -8.96
N VAL A 73 -0.69 -10.25 -9.32
CA VAL A 73 0.63 -9.92 -8.81
C VAL A 73 1.11 -8.57 -9.32
N ALA A 74 0.94 -8.26 -10.62
CA ALA A 74 1.27 -6.94 -11.15
C ALA A 74 0.50 -5.83 -10.42
N GLY A 75 -0.79 -6.03 -10.15
CA GLY A 75 -1.61 -5.13 -9.35
C GLY A 75 -1.06 -4.91 -7.94
N ILE A 76 -0.63 -5.99 -7.27
CA ILE A 76 -0.06 -5.90 -5.92
C ILE A 76 1.25 -5.11 -5.93
N VAL A 77 2.10 -5.31 -6.93
CA VAL A 77 3.34 -4.54 -7.10
C VAL A 77 3.01 -3.05 -7.20
N VAL A 78 2.07 -2.71 -8.10
CA VAL A 78 1.63 -1.32 -8.31
C VAL A 78 1.03 -0.70 -7.05
N PHE A 79 0.28 -1.47 -6.26
CA PHE A 79 -0.28 -1.01 -4.99
C PHE A 79 0.77 -0.83 -3.88
N THR A 80 1.80 -1.68 -3.85
CA THR A 80 2.82 -1.66 -2.77
C THR A 80 3.85 -0.53 -2.95
N LEU A 81 4.03 -0.05 -4.18
CA LEU A 81 4.88 1.10 -4.52
C LEU A 81 4.55 2.38 -3.71
N PRO A 82 3.34 2.95 -3.80
CA PRO A 82 2.97 4.14 -3.04
C PRO A 82 2.90 3.90 -1.53
N LEU A 83 2.74 2.66 -1.09
CA LEU A 83 2.70 2.28 0.32
C LEU A 83 4.06 2.55 1.01
N ASN A 84 5.17 2.30 0.31
CA ASN A 84 6.52 2.65 0.78
C ASN A 84 6.73 4.16 0.86
N VAL A 85 6.25 4.90 -0.15
CA VAL A 85 6.27 6.36 -0.20
C VAL A 85 5.54 6.93 1.02
N ILE A 86 4.31 6.50 1.27
CA ILE A 86 3.49 6.95 2.40
C ILE A 86 4.18 6.62 3.73
N ASN A 87 4.72 5.40 3.89
CA ASN A 87 5.36 4.99 5.14
C ASN A 87 6.56 5.85 5.51
N ALA A 88 7.43 6.16 4.53
CA ALA A 88 8.61 6.99 4.73
C ALA A 88 8.23 8.45 5.06
N ASN A 89 7.28 9.01 4.30
CA ASN A 89 6.83 10.39 4.51
C ASN A 89 6.06 10.56 5.82
N ALA A 90 5.19 9.61 6.19
CA ALA A 90 4.46 9.67 7.46
C ALA A 90 5.39 9.53 8.68
N ALA A 91 6.46 8.73 8.56
CA ALA A 91 7.48 8.66 9.61
C ALA A 91 8.27 9.97 9.72
N ALA A 92 8.69 10.56 8.59
CA ALA A 92 9.35 11.85 8.56
C ALA A 92 8.49 12.98 9.15
N GLY A 93 7.21 13.06 8.76
CA GLY A 93 6.28 14.07 9.28
C GLY A 93 6.02 13.94 10.78
N ALA A 94 5.95 12.72 11.32
CA ALA A 94 5.81 12.51 12.76
C ALA A 94 7.05 12.97 13.55
N LEU A 95 8.25 12.76 13.00
CA LEU A 95 9.52 13.19 13.58
C LEU A 95 9.70 14.72 13.49
N GLU A 96 9.21 15.34 12.42
CA GLU A 96 9.24 16.79 12.23
C GLU A 96 8.34 17.52 13.24
N TYR A 97 7.16 16.95 13.55
CA TYR A 97 6.23 17.49 14.55
C TYR A 97 6.62 17.19 16.00
N PHE A 98 7.30 16.06 16.26
CA PHE A 98 7.69 15.63 17.61
C PHE A 98 9.19 15.29 17.70
N PRO A 99 10.10 16.25 17.46
CA PRO A 99 11.54 16.01 17.43
C PRO A 99 12.10 15.54 18.78
N ASP A 100 11.61 16.08 19.89
CA ASP A 100 12.06 15.73 21.25
C ASP A 100 11.58 14.34 21.70
N ASN A 101 10.50 13.82 21.10
CA ASN A 101 9.88 12.54 21.46
C ASN A 101 9.87 11.55 20.29
N ALA A 102 10.90 11.59 19.45
CA ALA A 102 11.06 10.77 18.24
C ALA A 102 10.80 9.26 18.46
N GLY A 103 11.28 8.72 19.58
CA GLY A 103 11.09 7.30 19.93
C GLY A 103 9.63 6.96 20.22
N THR A 104 8.93 7.78 21.00
CA THR A 104 7.51 7.59 21.32
C THR A 104 6.62 7.82 20.09
N ALA A 105 6.90 8.85 19.29
CA ALA A 105 6.17 9.13 18.06
C ALA A 105 6.26 7.94 17.08
N SER A 106 7.45 7.39 16.89
CA SER A 106 7.66 6.21 16.04
C SER A 106 6.95 4.97 16.57
N ALA A 107 6.95 4.76 17.89
CA ALA A 107 6.24 3.64 18.53
C ALA A 107 4.71 3.74 18.36
N VAL A 108 4.13 4.94 18.50
CA VAL A 108 2.69 5.16 18.28
C VAL A 108 2.33 4.93 16.82
N VAL A 109 3.10 5.51 15.89
CA VAL A 109 2.89 5.31 14.45
C VAL A 109 2.97 3.83 14.09
N GLY A 110 3.97 3.10 14.61
CA GLY A 110 4.09 1.65 14.43
C GLY A 110 2.90 0.89 15.00
N SER A 111 2.49 1.20 16.23
CA SER A 111 1.37 0.53 16.90
C SER A 111 0.05 0.69 16.16
N VAL A 112 -0.25 1.90 15.66
CA VAL A 112 -1.45 2.16 14.86
C VAL A 112 -1.39 1.43 13.52
N ARG A 113 -0.23 1.42 12.84
CA ARG A 113 -0.05 0.70 11.57
C ARG A 113 -0.27 -0.80 11.72
N TYR A 114 0.37 -1.43 12.71
CA TYR A 114 0.20 -2.86 12.98
C TYR A 114 -1.21 -3.18 13.47
N GLY A 115 -1.81 -2.33 14.31
CA GLY A 115 -3.18 -2.49 14.76
C GLY A 115 -4.18 -2.47 13.60
N CYS A 116 -4.07 -1.48 12.70
CA CYS A 116 -4.91 -1.42 11.50
C CYS A 116 -4.66 -2.61 10.55
N GLY A 117 -3.40 -3.04 10.43
CA GLY A 117 -3.03 -4.23 9.65
C GLY A 117 -3.65 -5.51 10.22
N ALA A 118 -3.67 -5.68 11.54
CA ALA A 118 -4.30 -6.81 12.20
C ALA A 118 -5.82 -6.82 11.99
N VAL A 119 -6.49 -5.68 12.14
CA VAL A 119 -7.94 -5.55 11.88
C VAL A 119 -8.26 -5.87 10.42
N SER A 120 -7.45 -5.35 9.48
CA SER A 120 -7.61 -5.61 8.05
C SER A 120 -7.40 -7.10 7.74
N GLY A 121 -6.39 -7.73 8.35
CA GLY A 121 -6.11 -9.16 8.20
C GLY A 121 -7.23 -10.05 8.74
N VAL A 122 -7.82 -9.69 9.88
CA VAL A 122 -9.01 -10.38 10.42
C VAL A 122 -10.21 -10.21 9.49
N CYS A 123 -10.46 -9.01 8.97
CA CYS A 123 -11.55 -8.78 8.01
C CYS A 123 -11.39 -9.63 6.76
N VAL A 124 -10.18 -9.69 6.17
CA VAL A 124 -9.89 -10.54 5.02
C VAL A 124 -10.05 -12.02 5.37
N GLY A 125 -9.59 -12.44 6.54
CA GLY A 125 -9.69 -13.83 6.99
C GLY A 125 -11.12 -14.30 7.23
N VAL A 126 -12.01 -13.42 7.72
CA VAL A 126 -13.44 -13.75 7.94
C VAL A 126 -14.23 -13.75 6.63
N LEU A 127 -13.89 -12.88 5.67
CA LEU A 127 -14.51 -12.84 4.33
C LEU A 127 -13.86 -13.84 3.35
N HIS A 128 -12.97 -14.72 3.81
CA HIS A 128 -12.20 -15.57 2.92
C HIS A 128 -13.03 -16.74 2.35
N ASP A 129 -13.64 -16.51 1.19
CA ASP A 129 -14.41 -17.51 0.42
C ASP A 129 -13.57 -18.34 -0.57
N GLY A 130 -12.23 -18.36 -0.44
CA GLY A 130 -11.34 -19.09 -1.35
C GLY A 130 -11.10 -18.41 -2.71
N THR A 131 -11.58 -17.18 -2.91
CA THR A 131 -11.35 -16.36 -4.11
C THR A 131 -10.56 -15.08 -3.79
N ALA A 132 -10.00 -14.40 -4.80
CA ALA A 132 -9.23 -13.16 -4.63
C ALA A 132 -10.10 -11.89 -4.46
N LEU A 133 -11.42 -12.00 -4.69
CA LEU A 133 -12.40 -10.91 -4.61
C LEU A 133 -12.48 -10.22 -3.23
N PRO A 134 -12.53 -10.95 -2.10
CA PRO A 134 -12.58 -10.35 -0.76
C PRO A 134 -11.38 -9.45 -0.46
N MET A 135 -10.18 -9.85 -0.92
CA MET A 135 -8.96 -9.05 -0.75
C MET A 135 -9.06 -7.73 -1.52
N GLY A 136 -9.54 -7.74 -2.76
CA GLY A 136 -9.72 -6.53 -3.56
C GLY A 136 -10.71 -5.54 -2.94
N ILE A 137 -11.82 -6.05 -2.39
CA ILE A 137 -12.84 -5.22 -1.73
C ILE A 137 -12.28 -4.55 -0.47
N VAL A 138 -11.55 -5.30 0.37
CA VAL A 138 -10.96 -4.73 1.60
C VAL A 138 -9.89 -3.68 1.25
N ILE A 139 -9.04 -3.94 0.25
CA ILE A 139 -8.02 -2.98 -0.21
C ILE A 139 -8.67 -1.70 -0.75
N LEU A 140 -9.74 -1.81 -1.55
CA LEU A 140 -10.50 -0.65 -2.01
C LEU A 140 -11.13 0.13 -0.85
N GLY A 141 -11.76 -0.56 0.10
CA GLY A 141 -12.35 0.06 1.28
C GLY A 141 -11.32 0.85 2.09
N CYS A 142 -10.17 0.24 2.39
CA CYS A 142 -9.08 0.90 3.09
C CYS A 142 -8.51 2.10 2.31
N SER A 143 -8.42 1.98 0.98
CA SER A 143 -7.93 3.07 0.13
C SER A 143 -8.90 4.26 0.09
N ALA A 144 -10.21 3.99 0.05
CA ALA A 144 -11.25 5.02 0.14
C ALA A 144 -11.23 5.73 1.50
N LEU A 145 -11.08 4.98 2.60
CA LEU A 145 -10.87 5.52 3.95
C LEU A 145 -9.62 6.42 4.02
N SER A 146 -8.54 6.04 3.33
CA SER A 146 -7.31 6.83 3.28
C SER A 146 -7.51 8.20 2.59
N ILE A 147 -8.24 8.25 1.47
CA ILE A 147 -8.63 9.52 0.83
C ILE A 147 -9.51 10.36 1.75
N LEU A 148 -10.48 9.74 2.42
CA LEU A 148 -11.37 10.42 3.35
C LEU A 148 -10.57 11.09 4.48
N PHE A 149 -9.62 10.38 5.09
CA PHE A 149 -8.73 10.94 6.10
C PHE A 149 -7.88 12.08 5.57
N LEU A 150 -7.30 11.94 4.37
CA LEU A 150 -6.50 13.00 3.73
C LEU A 150 -7.36 14.25 3.48
N SER A 151 -8.57 14.09 2.96
CA SER A 151 -9.49 15.20 2.71
C SER A 151 -9.95 15.90 3.99
N ALA A 152 -10.14 15.15 5.08
CA ALA A 152 -10.49 15.69 6.39
C ALA A 152 -9.31 16.45 7.03
N MET A 153 -8.07 15.99 6.82
CA MET A 153 -6.87 16.73 7.22
C MET A 153 -6.74 18.05 6.46
N LEU A 154 -6.94 18.04 5.14
CA LEU A 154 -6.83 19.26 4.33
C LEU A 154 -7.90 20.30 4.68
N ARG A 155 -9.13 19.87 4.97
CA ARG A 155 -10.23 20.77 5.41
C ARG A 155 -10.05 21.38 6.79
N ARG A 156 -9.13 20.87 7.62
CA ARG A 156 -8.87 21.42 8.96
C ARG A 156 -7.85 22.55 8.96
N GLU A 157 -7.19 22.79 7.83
CA GLU A 157 -6.17 23.82 7.67
C GLU A 157 -6.65 25.05 6.88
N ASP A 158 -7.92 25.04 6.44
CA ASP A 158 -8.65 26.18 5.88
C ASP A 158 -9.61 26.79 6.94
#